data_AF-A0A924VWN2-F1
#
_entry.id   AF-A0A924VWN2-F1
#
_cell.length_a   1.000
_cell.length_b   1.000
_cell.length_c   1.000
_cell.angle_alpha   90.00
_cell.angle_beta   90.00
_cell.angle_gamma   90.00
#
_symmetry.space_group_name_H-M   'P 1'
#
loop_
_entity.id
_entity.type
_entity.pdbx_description
1 polymer ?
#
loop_
_entity_poly.entity_id
_entity_poly.type
_entity_poly.pdbx_seq_one_letter_code
_entity_poly.pdbx_strand_id
1 'polypeptide(L)'
;MELQEIFLQMQKLPKGFIIENPHDLIYTDFKLPKNILHVVKTNNQNLSFTRLSIKHLAEKEELGKSLLDHIGQVLENPDTIHVGNFSNRFLISKEVVIRETRKSQVITVEIMEDQNNIIVTSFIGKNSYLKNLKLLWGTT
;
A
#
# COMPACT_ATOMS: atom_id res chain seq x y z
N MET A 1 -7.31 -17.28 -6.86
CA MET A 1 -8.23 -16.15 -7.01
C MET A 1 -7.36 -14.92 -7.13
N GLU A 2 -7.44 -14.23 -8.26
CA GLU A 2 -6.64 -13.03 -8.50
C GLU A 2 -7.06 -11.92 -7.55
N LEU A 3 -6.10 -11.07 -7.14
CA LEU A 3 -6.34 -9.91 -6.28
C LEU A 3 -7.51 -9.03 -6.75
N GLN A 4 -7.64 -8.86 -8.07
CA GLN A 4 -8.71 -8.12 -8.73
C GLN A 4 -10.09 -8.75 -8.46
N GLU A 5 -10.21 -10.08 -8.52
CA GLU A 5 -11.47 -10.77 -8.26
C GLU A 5 -11.91 -10.57 -6.81
N ILE A 6 -10.97 -10.63 -5.85
CA ILE A 6 -11.25 -10.39 -4.44
C ILE A 6 -11.69 -8.95 -4.22
N PHE A 7 -10.99 -7.99 -4.83
CA PHE A 7 -11.35 -6.58 -4.76
C PHE A 7 -12.77 -6.33 -5.27
N LEU A 8 -13.13 -6.88 -6.43
CA LEU A 8 -14.48 -6.77 -7.00
C LEU A 8 -15.55 -7.45 -6.14
N GLN A 9 -15.23 -8.57 -5.47
CA GLN A 9 -16.14 -9.19 -4.50
C GLN A 9 -16.35 -8.29 -3.28
N MET A 10 -15.29 -7.69 -2.75
CA MET A 10 -15.36 -6.78 -1.60
C MET A 10 -16.15 -5.51 -1.92
N GLN A 11 -16.07 -4.99 -3.16
CA GLN A 11 -16.86 -3.82 -3.59
C GLN A 11 -18.37 -4.06 -3.58
N LYS A 12 -18.83 -5.32 -3.70
CA LYS A 12 -20.25 -5.66 -3.65
C LYS A 12 -20.81 -5.63 -2.22
N LEU A 13 -19.94 -5.61 -1.21
CA LEU A 13 -20.36 -5.57 0.19
C LEU A 13 -20.74 -4.14 0.59
N PRO A 14 -21.76 -3.96 1.45
CA PRO A 14 -22.07 -2.64 2.00
C PRO A 14 -20.88 -2.06 2.77
N LYS A 15 -20.70 -0.74 2.67
CA LYS A 15 -19.69 -0.02 3.43
C LYS A 15 -19.88 -0.22 4.94
N GLY A 16 -18.79 -0.51 5.65
CA GLY A 16 -18.80 -0.77 7.10
C GLY A 16 -19.26 -2.19 7.49
N PHE A 17 -19.66 -3.04 6.53
CA PHE A 17 -20.08 -4.40 6.81
C PHE A 17 -18.92 -5.24 7.38
N ILE A 18 -19.13 -5.99 8.46
CA ILE A 18 -18.05 -6.82 9.05
C ILE A 18 -17.78 -8.01 8.13
N ILE A 19 -16.51 -8.22 7.77
CA ILE A 19 -16.09 -9.39 6.99
C ILE A 19 -15.55 -10.48 7.90
N GLU A 20 -15.77 -11.73 7.49
CA GLU A 20 -15.14 -12.88 8.14
C GLU A 20 -13.63 -12.91 7.87
N ASN A 21 -12.88 -13.35 8.88
CA ASN A 21 -11.43 -13.48 8.92
C ASN A 21 -10.67 -12.25 8.38
N PRO A 22 -10.85 -11.05 8.97
CA PRO A 22 -10.30 -9.80 8.43
C PRO A 22 -8.77 -9.79 8.28
N HIS A 23 -8.07 -10.64 9.04
CA HIS A 23 -6.61 -10.72 9.08
C HIS A 23 -6.03 -11.79 8.15
N ASP A 24 -6.86 -12.61 7.48
CA ASP A 24 -6.33 -13.59 6.53
C ASP A 24 -5.57 -12.89 5.39
N LEU A 25 -4.47 -13.51 5.00
CA LEU A 25 -3.59 -13.00 3.97
C LEU A 25 -4.09 -13.36 2.57
N ILE A 26 -4.01 -12.37 1.68
CA ILE A 26 -4.22 -12.48 0.25
C ILE A 26 -2.86 -12.29 -0.40
N TYR A 27 -2.28 -13.39 -0.89
CA TYR A 27 -1.00 -13.37 -1.58
C TYR A 27 -1.12 -12.71 -2.96
N THR A 28 -0.09 -11.98 -3.36
CA THR A 28 -0.08 -11.25 -4.64
C THR A 28 1.22 -11.45 -5.40
N ASP A 29 1.18 -11.09 -6.68
CA ASP A 29 2.35 -11.11 -7.54
C ASP A 29 3.23 -9.87 -7.39
N PHE A 30 2.78 -8.84 -6.65
CA PHE A 30 3.61 -7.69 -6.33
C PHE A 30 4.86 -8.14 -5.56
N LYS A 31 6.01 -7.58 -5.97
CA LYS A 31 7.30 -7.83 -5.33
C LYS A 31 7.90 -6.52 -4.85
N LEU A 32 8.58 -6.55 -3.70
CA LEU A 32 9.46 -5.46 -3.31
C LEU A 32 10.71 -5.44 -4.20
N PRO A 33 11.01 -4.32 -4.86
CA PRO A 33 12.25 -4.17 -5.59
C PRO A 33 13.48 -4.18 -4.67
N LYS A 34 14.64 -4.58 -5.21
CA LYS A 34 15.89 -4.77 -4.43
C LYS A 34 16.34 -3.52 -3.68
N ASN A 35 16.16 -2.34 -4.27
CA ASN A 35 16.45 -1.06 -3.62
C ASN A 35 15.59 -0.85 -2.36
N ILE A 36 14.31 -1.22 -2.41
CA ILE A 36 13.42 -1.11 -1.25
C ILE A 36 13.79 -2.16 -0.19
N LEU A 37 14.01 -3.42 -0.59
CA LEU A 37 14.44 -4.50 0.31
C LEU A 37 15.65 -4.09 1.16
N HIS A 38 16.66 -3.47 0.52
CA HIS A 38 17.85 -2.98 1.21
C HIS A 38 17.53 -1.88 2.24
N VAL A 39 16.68 -0.91 1.87
CA VAL A 39 16.30 0.21 2.75
C VAL A 39 15.50 -0.28 3.96
N VAL A 40 14.58 -1.21 3.76
CA VAL A 40 13.70 -1.73 4.83
C VAL A 40 14.31 -2.92 5.59
N LYS A 41 15.51 -3.37 5.18
CA LYS A 41 16.31 -4.43 5.81
C LYS A 41 15.60 -5.79 5.92
N THR A 42 14.83 -6.16 4.90
CA THR A 42 14.21 -7.49 4.78
C THR A 42 14.72 -8.21 3.54
N ASN A 43 14.72 -9.54 3.60
CA ASN A 43 14.98 -10.41 2.44
C ASN A 43 13.69 -10.95 1.81
N ASN A 44 12.53 -10.68 2.41
CA ASN A 44 11.25 -11.12 1.89
C ASN A 44 10.77 -10.15 0.80
N GLN A 45 10.63 -10.64 -0.42
CA GLN A 45 10.13 -9.85 -1.54
C GLN A 45 8.62 -9.96 -1.74
N ASN A 46 7.96 -10.94 -1.11
CA ASN A 46 6.57 -11.27 -1.41
C ASN A 46 5.62 -10.38 -0.62
N LEU A 47 4.72 -9.72 -1.34
CA LEU A 47 3.72 -8.83 -0.76
C LEU A 47 2.36 -9.52 -0.67
N SER A 48 1.70 -9.29 0.46
CA SER A 48 0.36 -9.79 0.75
C SER A 48 -0.52 -8.65 1.25
N PHE A 49 -1.82 -8.76 1.06
CA PHE A 49 -2.80 -7.88 1.70
C PHE A 49 -3.52 -8.65 2.78
N THR A 50 -4.10 -7.95 3.75
CA THR A 50 -5.14 -8.57 4.59
C THR A 50 -6.47 -8.44 3.87
N ARG A 51 -7.42 -9.34 4.14
CA ARG A 51 -8.81 -9.17 3.67
C ARG A 51 -9.38 -7.80 4.06
N LEU A 52 -9.03 -7.32 5.25
CA LEU A 52 -9.42 -5.99 5.73
C LEU A 52 -8.81 -4.85 4.92
N SER A 53 -7.52 -4.91 4.56
CA SER A 53 -6.92 -3.84 3.76
C SER A 53 -7.52 -3.76 2.35
N ILE A 54 -7.80 -4.91 1.72
CA ILE A 54 -8.54 -4.95 0.45
C ILE A 54 -9.94 -4.38 0.60
N LYS A 55 -10.65 -4.74 1.67
CA LYS A 55 -11.97 -4.19 1.95
C LYS A 55 -11.94 -2.66 2.09
N HIS A 56 -11.00 -2.12 2.85
CA HIS A 56 -10.86 -0.66 3.00
C HIS A 56 -10.53 0.06 1.69
N LEU A 57 -9.81 -0.59 0.78
CA LEU A 57 -9.62 -0.07 -0.58
C LEU A 57 -10.94 -0.15 -1.36
N ALA A 58 -11.62 -1.29 -1.34
CA ALA A 58 -12.88 -1.50 -2.07
C ALA A 58 -13.98 -0.50 -1.66
N GLU A 59 -14.08 -0.15 -0.37
CA GLU A 59 -15.03 0.86 0.16
C GLU A 59 -14.77 2.30 -0.36
N LYS A 60 -13.66 2.52 -1.06
CA LYS A 60 -13.33 3.80 -1.73
C LYS A 60 -13.69 3.78 -3.22
N GLU A 61 -14.39 2.76 -3.70
CA GLU A 61 -14.89 2.67 -5.08
C GLU A 61 -13.76 2.85 -6.12
N GLU A 62 -13.95 3.73 -7.11
CA GLU A 62 -12.96 4.03 -8.16
C GLU A 62 -11.63 4.54 -7.60
N LEU A 63 -11.65 5.29 -6.49
CA LEU A 63 -10.43 5.74 -5.82
C LEU A 63 -9.64 4.56 -5.25
N GLY A 64 -10.35 3.56 -4.72
CA GLY A 64 -9.77 2.32 -4.23
C GLY A 64 -9.07 1.52 -5.32
N LYS A 65 -9.72 1.42 -6.48
CA LYS A 65 -9.16 0.76 -7.66
C LYS A 65 -7.91 1.49 -8.16
N SER A 66 -8.00 2.81 -8.31
CA SER A 66 -6.87 3.65 -8.68
C SER A 66 -5.70 3.48 -7.69
N LEU A 67 -5.98 3.48 -6.39
CA LEU A 67 -4.97 3.23 -5.35
C LEU A 67 -4.30 1.85 -5.46
N LEU A 68 -5.04 0.80 -5.84
CA LEU A 68 -4.52 -0.54 -6.03
C LEU A 68 -3.60 -0.62 -7.27
N ASP A 69 -4.03 0.00 -8.37
CA ASP A 69 -3.30 0.01 -9.63
C ASP A 69 -1.95 0.76 -9.53
N HIS A 70 -1.86 1.77 -8.66
CA HIS A 70 -0.63 2.55 -8.46
C HIS A 70 0.39 1.89 -7.52
N ILE A 71 0.06 0.80 -6.81
CA ILE A 71 0.98 0.19 -5.84
C ILE A 71 2.28 -0.25 -6.52
N GLY A 72 2.18 -0.92 -7.67
CA GLY A 72 3.36 -1.35 -8.43
C GLY A 72 4.27 -0.17 -8.80
N GLN A 73 3.68 0.91 -9.34
CA GLN A 73 4.42 2.11 -9.72
C GLN A 73 5.11 2.80 -8.52
N VAL A 74 4.43 2.88 -7.37
CA VAL A 74 5.00 3.45 -6.14
C VAL A 74 6.19 2.62 -5.65
N LEU A 75 6.10 1.30 -5.73
CA LEU A 75 7.18 0.40 -5.31
C LEU A 75 8.36 0.39 -6.29
N GLU A 76 8.11 0.43 -7.60
CA GLU A 76 9.17 0.41 -8.62
C GLU A 76 10.06 1.65 -8.58
N ASN A 77 9.45 2.82 -8.41
CA ASN A 77 10.18 4.09 -8.41
C ASN A 77 9.59 5.02 -7.35
N PRO A 78 9.83 4.78 -6.05
CA PRO A 78 9.34 5.67 -5.01
C PRO A 78 10.00 7.04 -5.09
N ASP A 79 9.36 8.08 -4.54
CA ASP A 79 10.02 9.38 -4.37
C ASP A 79 10.64 9.48 -2.97
N THR A 80 9.99 8.88 -1.96
CA THR A 80 10.49 8.82 -0.59
C THR A 80 10.15 7.51 0.12
N ILE A 81 10.98 7.12 1.08
CA ILE A 81 10.74 6.01 2.01
C ILE A 81 10.98 6.52 3.43
N HIS A 82 9.99 6.37 4.31
CA HIS A 82 10.05 6.76 5.72
C HIS A 82 9.85 5.54 6.64
N VAL A 83 10.40 5.61 7.85
CA VAL A 83 9.99 4.72 8.95
C VAL A 83 8.75 5.31 9.61
N GLY A 84 7.70 4.50 9.76
CA GLY A 84 6.51 4.86 10.53
C GLY A 84 6.80 4.89 12.04
N ASN A 85 5.75 5.13 12.83
CA ASN A 85 5.87 5.21 14.29
C ASN A 85 6.24 3.87 14.96
N PHE A 86 6.15 2.75 14.23
CA PHE A 86 6.51 1.42 14.69
C PHE A 86 7.71 0.91 13.90
N SER A 87 8.64 0.21 14.56
CA SER A 87 9.96 -0.17 14.02
C SER A 87 9.92 -1.09 12.79
N ASN A 88 8.77 -1.70 12.49
CA ASN A 88 8.54 -2.61 11.36
C ASN A 88 7.54 -2.05 10.32
N ARG A 89 7.17 -0.77 10.41
CA ARG A 89 6.25 -0.11 9.49
C ARG A 89 7.01 0.89 8.63
N PHE A 90 6.87 0.78 7.31
CA PHE A 90 7.51 1.68 6.35
C PHE A 90 6.47 2.32 5.44
N LEU A 91 6.69 3.59 5.13
CA LEU A 91 5.82 4.37 4.24
C LEU A 91 6.62 4.73 2.98
N ILE A 92 6.22 4.13 1.87
CA ILE A 92 6.84 4.30 0.56
C ILE A 92 5.89 5.18 -0.23
N SER A 93 6.33 6.37 -0.64
CA SER A 93 5.44 7.36 -1.23
C SER A 93 5.91 7.82 -2.59
N LYS A 94 4.93 8.08 -3.47
CA LYS A 94 5.14 8.66 -4.78
C LYS A 94 4.06 9.70 -5.07
N GLU A 95 4.47 10.84 -5.58
CA GLU A 95 3.58 11.82 -6.17
C GLU A 95 3.13 11.34 -7.56
N VAL A 96 1.82 11.23 -7.73
CA VAL A 96 1.20 10.80 -8.99
C VAL A 96 0.07 11.75 -9.37
N VAL A 97 -0.13 11.93 -10.67
CA VAL A 97 -1.27 12.68 -11.18
C VAL A 97 -2.46 11.72 -11.34
N ILE A 98 -3.45 11.86 -10.46
CA ILE A 98 -4.66 11.02 -10.51
C ILE A 98 -5.53 11.49 -11.66
N ARG A 99 -5.77 10.62 -12.66
CA ARG A 99 -6.44 10.95 -13.92
C ARG A 99 -7.83 11.56 -13.71
N GLU A 100 -8.59 11.03 -12.76
CA GLU A 100 -9.98 11.42 -12.46
C GLU A 100 -10.06 12.86 -11.94
N THR A 101 -9.06 13.29 -11.16
CA THR A 101 -9.05 14.61 -10.53
C THR A 101 -8.13 15.61 -11.21
N ARG A 102 -7.22 15.14 -12.07
CA ARG A 102 -6.08 15.89 -12.64
C ARG A 102 -5.24 16.63 -11.58
N LYS A 103 -5.35 16.22 -10.33
CA LYS A 103 -4.57 16.77 -9.23
C LYS A 103 -3.41 15.85 -8.95
N SER A 104 -2.27 16.47 -8.67
CA SER A 104 -1.14 15.77 -8.09
C SER A 104 -1.49 15.33 -6.67
N GLN A 105 -1.32 14.04 -6.38
CA GLN A 105 -1.57 13.46 -5.08
C GLN A 105 -0.41 12.57 -4.69
N VAL A 106 -0.10 12.53 -3.40
CA VAL A 106 0.91 11.63 -2.87
C VAL A 106 0.22 10.33 -2.52
N ILE A 107 0.51 9.27 -3.27
CA ILE A 107 0.10 7.92 -2.91
C ILE A 107 1.19 7.35 -2.01
N THR A 108 0.78 6.88 -0.84
CA THR A 108 1.62 6.18 0.10
C THR A 108 1.22 4.72 0.12
N VAL A 109 2.17 3.85 -0.21
CA VAL A 109 2.12 2.41 0.05
C VAL A 109 2.73 2.20 1.42
N GLU A 110 1.93 1.66 2.32
CA GLU A 110 2.39 1.22 3.63
C GLU A 110 2.72 -0.25 3.56
N ILE A 111 3.90 -0.59 4.06
CA ILE A 111 4.32 -1.97 4.25
C ILE A 111 4.65 -2.24 5.72
N MET A 112 4.24 -3.40 6.20
CA MET A 112 4.55 -3.87 7.53
C MET A 112 5.02 -5.32 7.47
N GLU A 113 6.12 -5.63 8.15
CA GLU A 113 6.58 -7.01 8.28
C GLU A 113 5.94 -7.68 9.51
N ASP A 114 5.26 -8.80 9.27
CA ASP A 114 4.60 -9.61 10.29
C ASP A 114 4.79 -11.11 10.00
N GLN A 115 5.42 -11.84 10.93
CA GLN A 115 5.63 -13.30 10.86
C GLN A 115 6.08 -13.81 9.48
N ASN A 116 7.12 -13.20 8.89
CA ASN A 116 7.65 -13.48 7.56
C ASN A 116 6.72 -13.11 6.38
N ASN A 117 5.72 -12.27 6.59
CA ASN A 117 4.90 -11.69 5.52
C ASN A 117 5.10 -10.19 5.47
N ILE A 118 5.05 -9.62 4.27
CA ILE A 118 4.97 -8.17 4.12
C ILE A 118 3.55 -7.81 3.77
N ILE A 119 2.86 -7.23 4.73
CA ILE A 119 1.47 -6.79 4.61
C ILE A 119 1.48 -5.40 3.98
N VAL A 120 0.66 -5.22 2.94
CA VAL A 120 0.59 -3.99 2.15
C VAL A 120 -0.80 -3.38 2.22
N THR A 121 -0.83 -2.06 2.21
CA THR A 121 -2.02 -1.24 1.95
C THR A 121 -1.61 0.07 1.27
N SER A 122 -2.57 0.81 0.71
CA SER A 122 -2.31 2.12 0.10
C SER A 122 -3.35 3.16 0.46
N PHE A 123 -2.91 4.41 0.50
CA PHE A 123 -3.77 5.56 0.77
C PHE A 123 -3.18 6.84 0.18
N ILE A 124 -4.04 7.84 0.00
CA ILE A 124 -3.61 9.18 -0.35
C ILE A 124 -3.10 9.87 0.91
N GLY A 125 -1.82 10.19 0.91
CA GLY A 125 -1.16 11.00 1.94
C GLY A 125 -1.17 12.48 1.59
N LYS A 126 -1.05 13.32 2.62
CA LYS A 126 -0.56 14.69 2.45
C LYS A 126 0.93 14.69 2.77
N ASN A 127 1.75 15.47 2.07
CA ASN A 127 3.18 15.62 2.41
C ASN A 127 3.40 16.01 3.88
N SER A 128 2.47 16.74 4.49
CA SER A 128 2.50 17.07 5.92
C SER A 128 2.51 15.85 6.84
N TYR A 129 1.93 14.73 6.42
CA TYR A 129 1.88 13.49 7.20
C TYR A 129 3.27 12.85 7.36
N LEU A 130 4.15 13.06 6.38
CA LEU A 130 5.50 12.47 6.36
C LEU A 130 6.54 13.34 7.08
N LYS A 131 6.27 14.63 7.29
CA LYS A 131 7.24 15.61 7.82
C LYS A 131 7.92 15.24 9.14
N ASN A 132 7.20 14.54 10.01
CA ASN A 132 7.71 14.16 11.34
C ASN A 132 8.25 12.73 11.40
N LEU A 133 8.25 12.03 10.27
CA LEU A 133 8.75 10.66 10.18
C LEU A 133 10.20 10.66 9.76
N LYS A 134 10.95 9.64 10.21
CA LYS A 134 12.35 9.49 9.83
C LYS A 134 12.44 9.10 8.36
N LEU A 135 12.99 9.99 7.53
CA LEU A 135 13.34 9.70 6.14
C LEU A 135 14.49 8.68 6.10
N LEU A 136 14.28 7.58 5.37
CA LEU A 136 15.32 6.60 5.09
C LEU A 136 15.96 6.79 3.72
N TRP A 137 15.17 7.21 2.74
CA TRP A 137 15.59 7.40 1.36
C TRP A 137 14.68 8.41 0.65
N GLY A 138 15.22 9.18 -0.28
CA GLY A 138 14.43 10.02 -1.18
C GLY A 138 15.25 10.53 -2.36
N THR A 139 14.57 10.76 -3.49
CA THR A 139 15.13 11.43 -4.66
C THR A 139 14.89 12.93 -4.51
N THR A 140 15.95 13.70 -4.25
CA THR A 140 15.96 15.16 -4.34
C THR A 140 15.90 15.64 -5.77
#